data_AF-A0A2G9PZ43-F1
#
_entry.id   AF-A0A2G9PZ43-F1
#
_cell.length_a   1.000
_cell.length_b   1.000
_cell.length_c   1.000
_cell.angle_alpha   90.00
_cell.angle_beta   90.00
_cell.angle_gamma   90.00
#
_symmetry.space_group_name_H-M   'P 1'
#
loop_
_entity.id
_entity.type
_entity.pdbx_description
1 polymer ?
#
loop_
_entity_poly.entity_id
_entity_poly.type
_entity_poly.pdbx_seq_one_letter_code
_entity_poly.pdbx_strand_id
1 'polypeptide(L)'
;MEKERIVEEEGKSNPRVLSTILFVVVFLVLAFAIAHFLPLNVGEKSNQYISENSCFDGTFFRECSTVKPYYCTETEGLIQKSSECGCPDNGNFTKEDDSCISPYMSNPKEITLNYILNGEKKSFNFVVYEGAYDYVSNIKRSIDYDGNNTPGRIDFKLKAINEEIQKAFLMPLALEIQKQTQNKDEQARIAVSIVQSIPYGRANGETRITGKSSVSYSRYPYEVLYNEIGICGEKSELMSFLLRELGFGTAIFYNSQENHESVGIKCPESESWQGTGYCFVETSGNSIISDISLTYSGEVKIKSKPEVLMISTGLELSDNLGEYKDAKELSELRDKIAKNGKLSYLDEKRYSDIKAKYGITEEEYSLS
;
A
#
# COMPACT_ATOMS: atom_id res chain seq x y z
N MET A 1 27.60 -59.55 -75.02
CA MET A 1 26.84 -58.30 -74.86
C MET A 1 26.43 -58.23 -73.41
N GLU A 2 27.29 -57.67 -72.57
CA GLU A 2 27.18 -57.73 -71.11
C GLU A 2 26.88 -56.33 -70.56
N LYS A 3 25.89 -56.27 -69.67
CA LYS A 3 25.32 -55.05 -69.07
C LYS A 3 26.26 -54.48 -68.01
N GLU A 4 26.53 -53.18 -68.07
CA GLU A 4 27.12 -52.43 -66.98
C GLU A 4 26.13 -52.25 -65.82
N ARG A 5 26.65 -52.44 -64.60
CA ARG A 5 25.98 -52.22 -63.32
C ARG A 5 26.55 -50.95 -62.70
N ILE A 6 25.67 -50.02 -62.37
CA ILE A 6 25.97 -48.83 -61.57
C ILE A 6 26.20 -49.28 -60.11
N VAL A 7 27.26 -48.78 -59.48
CA VAL A 7 27.54 -48.95 -58.05
C VAL A 7 27.40 -47.59 -57.38
N GLU A 8 26.49 -47.51 -56.41
CA GLU A 8 26.38 -46.42 -55.43
C GLU A 8 27.52 -46.52 -54.41
N GLU A 9 28.26 -45.43 -54.20
CA GLU A 9 29.18 -45.28 -53.07
C GLU A 9 28.44 -44.70 -51.86
N GLU A 10 28.21 -45.53 -50.83
CA GLU A 10 27.84 -45.07 -49.50
C GLU A 10 29.07 -44.45 -48.79
N GLY A 11 28.98 -43.15 -48.51
CA GLY A 11 29.98 -42.40 -47.73
C GLY A 11 30.01 -42.85 -46.27
N LYS A 12 31.03 -43.63 -45.90
CA LYS A 12 31.40 -43.94 -44.51
C LYS A 12 31.66 -42.66 -43.72
N SER A 13 30.87 -42.44 -42.66
CA SER A 13 31.11 -41.36 -41.72
C SER A 13 32.40 -41.60 -40.93
N ASN A 14 33.26 -40.58 -40.90
CA ASN A 14 34.59 -40.64 -40.29
C ASN A 14 34.44 -40.63 -38.75
N PRO A 15 34.88 -41.67 -38.02
CA PRO A 15 34.65 -41.81 -36.57
C PRO A 15 35.29 -40.69 -35.74
N ARG A 16 36.27 -39.96 -36.29
CA ARG A 16 36.84 -38.76 -35.64
C ARG A 16 35.87 -37.58 -35.63
N VAL A 17 35.07 -37.40 -36.68
CA VAL A 17 34.11 -36.28 -36.80
C VAL A 17 32.92 -36.50 -35.87
N LEU A 18 32.45 -37.74 -35.74
CA LEU A 18 31.36 -38.09 -34.82
C LEU A 18 31.76 -37.85 -33.35
N SER A 19 33.02 -38.14 -33.00
CA SER A 19 33.56 -37.90 -31.66
C SER A 19 33.67 -36.41 -31.33
N THR A 20 34.09 -35.57 -32.28
CA THR A 20 34.18 -34.11 -32.08
C THR A 20 32.79 -33.48 -31.92
N ILE A 21 31.81 -33.91 -32.72
CA ILE A 21 30.42 -33.41 -32.61
C ILE A 21 29.83 -33.78 -31.25
N LEU A 22 30.04 -35.02 -30.78
CA LEU A 22 29.55 -35.47 -29.48
C LEU A 22 30.16 -34.63 -28.34
N PHE A 23 31.45 -34.30 -28.44
CA PHE A 23 32.13 -33.47 -27.44
C PHE A 23 31.58 -32.05 -27.38
N VAL A 24 31.29 -31.43 -28.53
CA VAL A 24 30.71 -30.08 -28.61
C VAL A 24 29.29 -30.06 -28.05
N VAL A 25 28.48 -31.06 -28.37
CA VAL A 25 27.10 -31.16 -27.84
C VAL A 25 27.11 -31.36 -26.32
N VAL A 26 27.96 -32.24 -25.80
CA VAL A 26 28.11 -32.45 -24.35
C VAL A 26 28.57 -31.17 -23.65
N PHE A 27 29.54 -30.45 -24.24
CA PHE A 27 30.02 -29.19 -23.69
C PHE A 27 28.95 -28.10 -23.67
N LEU A 28 28.13 -27.97 -24.73
CA LEU A 28 27.03 -27.01 -24.77
C LEU A 28 25.92 -27.33 -23.77
N VAL A 29 25.59 -28.62 -23.58
CA VAL A 29 24.62 -29.06 -22.57
C VAL A 29 25.14 -28.79 -21.16
N LEU A 30 26.42 -29.05 -20.90
CA LEU A 30 27.07 -28.72 -19.62
C LEU A 30 27.12 -27.21 -19.37
N ALA A 31 27.46 -26.40 -20.37
CA ALA A 31 27.47 -24.95 -20.24
C ALA A 31 26.06 -24.38 -19.97
N PHE A 32 25.03 -24.94 -20.62
CA PHE A 32 23.63 -24.56 -20.40
C PHE A 32 23.14 -25.00 -19.01
N ALA A 33 23.52 -26.19 -18.56
CA ALA A 33 23.22 -26.67 -17.21
C ALA A 33 23.92 -25.82 -16.15
N ILE A 34 25.20 -25.46 -16.35
CA ILE A 34 25.96 -24.58 -15.46
C ILE A 34 25.37 -23.16 -15.46
N ALA A 35 24.90 -22.65 -16.60
CA ALA A 35 24.21 -21.34 -16.66
C ALA A 35 22.85 -21.34 -15.92
N HIS A 36 22.17 -22.49 -15.85
CA HIS A 36 20.96 -22.66 -15.05
C HIS A 36 21.21 -22.98 -13.58
N PHE A 37 22.40 -23.49 -13.22
CA PHE A 37 22.78 -23.83 -11.85
C PHE A 37 23.74 -22.81 -11.21
N LEU A 38 24.25 -21.84 -11.97
CA LEU A 38 24.94 -20.68 -11.42
C LEU A 38 23.89 -19.80 -10.76
N PRO A 39 23.91 -19.62 -9.43
CA PRO A 39 23.08 -18.62 -8.81
C PRO A 39 23.50 -17.27 -9.40
N LEU A 40 22.60 -16.64 -10.14
CA LEU A 40 22.67 -15.20 -10.31
C LEU A 40 22.63 -14.63 -8.89
N ASN A 41 23.78 -14.18 -8.40
CA ASN A 41 23.87 -13.28 -7.25
C ASN A 41 23.21 -11.97 -7.68
N VAL A 42 21.89 -11.99 -7.78
CA VAL A 42 21.06 -10.80 -7.58
C VAL A 42 21.42 -10.39 -6.17
N GLY A 43 22.07 -9.24 -6.04
CA GLY A 43 22.35 -8.67 -4.73
C GLY A 43 21.01 -8.52 -4.01
N GLU A 44 20.77 -9.40 -3.04
CA GLU A 44 19.75 -9.19 -2.02
C GLU A 44 20.09 -7.83 -1.40
N LYS A 45 19.34 -6.79 -1.77
CA LYS A 45 19.26 -5.62 -0.93
C LYS A 45 18.76 -6.13 0.41
N SER A 46 19.61 -6.01 1.41
CA SER A 46 19.36 -6.44 2.78
C SER A 46 17.96 -6.02 3.18
N ASN A 47 17.13 -6.99 3.58
CA ASN A 47 16.02 -6.74 4.50
C ASN A 47 16.55 -5.75 5.55
N GLN A 48 15.95 -4.58 5.65
CA GLN A 48 16.36 -3.54 6.57
C GLN A 48 15.99 -4.01 7.99
N TYR A 49 16.76 -4.96 8.53
CA TYR A 49 16.64 -5.44 9.89
C TYR A 49 16.99 -4.25 10.80
N ILE A 50 15.98 -3.77 11.52
CA ILE A 50 16.15 -2.86 12.65
C ILE A 50 17.21 -3.48 13.58
N SER A 51 18.16 -2.67 14.04
CA SER A 51 19.27 -3.15 14.87
C SER A 51 18.74 -3.89 16.10
N GLU A 52 19.46 -4.90 16.59
CA GLU A 52 19.09 -5.64 17.82
C GLU A 52 18.90 -4.72 19.05
N ASN A 53 19.26 -3.44 18.94
CA ASN A 53 19.22 -2.44 20.00
C ASN A 53 18.16 -1.33 19.81
N SER A 54 17.03 -1.64 19.17
CA SER A 54 15.98 -0.64 18.87
C SER A 54 14.57 -1.18 18.99
N CYS A 55 13.62 -0.28 19.25
CA CYS A 55 12.18 -0.55 19.26
C CYS A 55 11.60 -0.68 17.84
N PHE A 56 10.34 -1.10 17.75
CA PHE A 56 9.65 -1.41 16.48
C PHE A 56 9.50 -0.22 15.52
N ASP A 57 9.60 1.01 16.02
CA ASP A 57 9.57 2.23 15.24
C ASP A 57 10.97 2.67 14.76
N GLY A 58 12.01 1.90 15.11
CA GLY A 58 13.42 2.18 14.82
C GLY A 58 14.13 3.04 15.87
N THR A 59 13.45 3.45 16.94
CA THR A 59 14.07 4.23 18.03
C THR A 59 15.09 3.37 18.78
N PHE A 60 16.31 3.87 19.01
CA PHE A 60 17.31 3.14 19.78
C PHE A 60 16.91 3.02 21.25
N PHE A 61 17.36 1.95 21.91
CA PHE A 61 17.14 1.78 23.34
C PHE A 61 17.65 2.99 24.12
N ARG A 62 16.84 3.41 25.09
CA ARG A 62 17.05 4.55 25.98
C ARG A 62 16.96 5.92 25.29
N GLU A 63 16.35 5.97 24.11
CA GLU A 63 16.04 7.20 23.39
C GLU A 63 14.53 7.44 23.29
N CYS A 64 14.17 8.70 23.02
CA CYS A 64 12.80 9.09 22.77
C CYS A 64 12.43 8.88 21.31
N SER A 65 11.26 8.28 21.10
CA SER A 65 10.68 8.16 19.78
C SER A 65 10.39 9.53 19.19
N THR A 66 10.45 9.61 17.86
CA THR A 66 9.92 10.76 17.12
C THR A 66 8.41 10.92 17.33
N VAL A 67 7.73 9.84 17.74
CA VAL A 67 6.35 9.87 18.21
C VAL A 67 6.34 10.08 19.73
N LYS A 68 6.01 11.31 20.15
CA LYS A 68 5.85 11.61 21.58
C LYS A 68 4.55 11.00 22.14
N PRO A 69 4.51 10.58 23.42
CA PRO A 69 5.55 10.67 24.44
C PRO A 69 6.38 9.38 24.60
N TYR A 70 6.58 8.61 23.53
CA TYR A 70 7.10 7.27 23.67
C TYR A 70 8.62 7.24 23.88
N TYR A 71 9.04 6.42 24.83
CA TYR A 71 10.43 6.15 25.17
C TYR A 71 10.74 4.68 24.91
N CYS A 72 11.89 4.41 24.29
CA CYS A 72 12.27 3.06 23.91
C CYS A 72 13.07 2.36 25.02
N THR A 73 12.56 1.21 25.48
CA THR A 73 13.19 0.39 26.52
C THR A 73 13.65 -0.96 25.96
N GLU A 74 14.68 -1.53 26.59
CA GLU A 74 15.21 -2.85 26.24
C GLU A 74 14.21 -4.00 26.51
N THR A 75 13.31 -3.81 27.49
CA THR A 75 12.45 -4.89 28.01
C THR A 75 11.01 -4.81 27.52
N GLU A 76 10.43 -3.61 27.47
CA GLU A 76 9.01 -3.40 27.19
C GLU A 76 8.77 -2.77 25.81
N GLY A 77 9.85 -2.44 25.08
CA GLY A 77 9.76 -1.67 23.85
C GLY A 77 9.38 -0.22 24.11
N LEU A 78 8.49 0.34 23.29
CA LEU A 78 8.00 1.71 23.46
C LEU A 78 6.98 1.78 24.61
N ILE A 79 7.28 2.62 25.60
CA ILE A 79 6.39 2.96 26.71
C ILE A 79 6.11 4.46 26.70
N GLN A 80 4.94 4.90 27.18
CA GLN A 80 4.71 6.33 27.40
C GLN A 80 5.60 6.83 28.54
N LYS A 81 6.36 7.90 28.30
CA LYS A 81 7.25 8.51 29.29
C LYS A 81 7.40 10.01 29.04
N SER A 82 6.30 10.73 29.21
CA SER A 82 6.22 12.16 28.92
C SER A 82 7.12 13.00 29.82
N SER A 83 7.52 12.51 30.99
CA SER A 83 8.55 13.16 31.84
C SER A 83 9.87 13.34 31.09
N GLU A 84 10.28 12.34 30.33
CA GLU A 84 11.54 12.31 29.57
C GLU A 84 11.37 12.81 28.13
N CYS A 85 10.36 12.31 27.41
CA CYS A 85 10.19 12.59 25.97
C CYS A 85 9.31 13.79 25.65
N GLY A 86 8.67 14.38 26.66
CA GLY A 86 7.72 15.46 26.46
C GLY A 86 6.42 14.99 25.82
N CYS A 87 5.52 15.94 25.57
CA CYS A 87 4.27 15.70 24.86
C CYS A 87 4.32 16.27 23.45
N PRO A 88 3.44 15.80 22.53
CA PRO A 88 3.25 16.45 21.25
C PRO A 88 3.09 17.96 21.43
N ASP A 89 3.83 18.75 20.66
CA ASP A 89 3.88 20.21 20.82
C ASP A 89 2.55 20.87 20.37
N ASN A 90 1.75 20.14 19.60
CA ASN A 90 0.48 20.57 19.01
C ASN A 90 -0.68 19.79 19.62
N GLY A 91 -1.88 20.35 19.70
CA GLY A 91 -3.04 19.68 20.28
C GLY A 91 -3.25 19.95 21.78
N ASN A 92 -2.60 20.97 22.34
CA ASN A 92 -2.71 21.37 23.74
C ASN A 92 -2.45 20.21 24.71
N PHE A 93 -1.45 19.37 24.42
CA PHE A 93 -1.12 18.27 25.31
C PHE A 93 -0.37 18.77 26.55
N THR A 94 -0.79 18.28 27.72
CA THR A 94 -0.10 18.47 28.99
C THR A 94 0.35 17.12 29.55
N LYS A 95 1.45 17.13 30.29
CA LYS A 95 1.97 15.93 30.96
C LYS A 95 1.09 15.57 32.15
N GLU A 96 0.72 14.30 32.27
CA GLU A 96 0.05 13.73 33.44
C GLU A 96 0.53 12.29 33.61
N ASP A 97 1.15 11.96 34.74
CA ASP A 97 1.64 10.61 35.09
C ASP A 97 2.34 9.85 33.94
N ASP A 98 3.34 10.48 33.32
CA ASP A 98 4.09 9.97 32.16
C ASP A 98 3.29 9.75 30.85
N SER A 99 2.00 10.05 30.87
CA SER A 99 1.15 10.17 29.69
C SER A 99 1.03 11.63 29.23
N CYS A 100 0.36 11.81 28.09
CA CYS A 100 -0.02 13.12 27.56
C CYS A 100 -1.53 13.19 27.43
N ILE A 101 -2.12 14.18 28.07
CA ILE A 101 -3.55 14.46 28.03
C ILE A 101 -3.83 15.72 27.22
N SER A 102 -4.93 15.75 26.49
CA SER A 102 -5.35 16.90 25.69
C SER A 102 -6.83 17.20 25.97
N PRO A 103 -7.27 18.48 25.91
CA PRO A 103 -8.69 18.80 25.97
C PRO A 103 -9.52 18.14 24.85
N TYR A 104 -8.88 17.69 23.77
CA TYR A 104 -9.52 16.98 22.67
C TYR A 104 -9.67 15.47 22.93
N MET A 105 -9.12 14.94 24.04
CA MET A 105 -9.32 13.55 24.49
C MET A 105 -10.64 13.35 25.25
N SER A 106 -11.74 13.92 24.75
CA SER A 106 -13.06 13.75 25.34
C SER A 106 -13.83 12.61 24.68
N ASN A 107 -14.70 11.95 25.47
CA ASN A 107 -15.58 10.87 25.06
C ASN A 107 -14.87 9.79 24.21
N PRO A 108 -13.96 9.00 24.82
CA PRO A 108 -13.25 7.95 24.11
C PRO A 108 -14.23 6.90 23.55
N LYS A 109 -13.98 6.49 22.32
CA LYS A 109 -14.66 5.43 21.58
C LYS A 109 -13.61 4.40 21.17
N GLU A 110 -13.78 3.15 21.59
CA GLU A 110 -12.98 2.05 21.08
C GLU A 110 -13.56 1.59 19.74
N ILE A 111 -12.70 1.51 18.71
CA ILE A 111 -13.02 0.96 17.38
C ILE A 111 -12.17 -0.28 17.12
N THR A 112 -12.65 -1.20 16.29
CA THR A 112 -11.91 -2.39 15.89
C THR A 112 -11.45 -2.25 14.45
N LEU A 113 -10.13 -2.19 14.25
CA LEU A 113 -9.52 -2.07 12.93
C LEU A 113 -9.23 -3.46 12.38
N ASN A 114 -9.95 -3.84 11.33
CA ASN A 114 -9.78 -5.12 10.65
C ASN A 114 -8.77 -4.98 9.51
N TYR A 115 -7.97 -6.02 9.30
CA TYR A 115 -7.05 -6.10 8.16
C TYR A 115 -6.79 -7.55 7.76
N ILE A 116 -6.27 -7.72 6.56
CA ILE A 116 -5.93 -9.01 5.96
C ILE A 116 -4.46 -8.97 5.58
N LEU A 117 -3.70 -9.95 6.06
CA LEU A 117 -2.29 -10.11 5.74
C LEU A 117 -2.06 -11.55 5.31
N ASN A 118 -1.67 -11.75 4.04
CA ASN A 118 -1.40 -13.07 3.47
C ASN A 118 -2.56 -14.07 3.63
N GLY A 119 -3.81 -13.60 3.48
CA GLY A 119 -5.03 -14.40 3.63
C GLY A 119 -5.51 -14.57 5.08
N GLU A 120 -4.74 -14.14 6.07
CA GLU A 120 -5.15 -14.17 7.47
C GLU A 120 -5.92 -12.91 7.84
N LYS A 121 -7.16 -13.07 8.31
CA LYS A 121 -7.95 -11.98 8.88
C LYS A 121 -7.48 -11.70 10.30
N LYS A 122 -7.11 -10.46 10.58
CA LYS A 122 -6.63 -9.99 11.88
C LYS A 122 -7.33 -8.68 12.25
N SER A 123 -7.25 -8.33 13.53
CA SER A 123 -7.76 -7.06 14.01
C SER A 123 -7.03 -6.62 15.28
N PHE A 124 -7.09 -5.32 15.56
CA PHE A 124 -6.74 -4.77 16.87
C PHE A 124 -7.69 -3.61 17.21
N ASN A 125 -7.82 -3.34 18.51
CA ASN A 125 -8.61 -2.23 19.00
C ASN A 125 -7.79 -0.93 18.98
N PHE A 126 -8.44 0.17 18.66
CA PHE A 126 -7.85 1.50 18.67
C PHE A 126 -8.82 2.48 19.32
N VAL A 127 -8.32 3.41 20.13
CA VAL A 127 -9.15 4.41 20.80
C VAL A 127 -9.12 5.70 20.00
N VAL A 128 -10.31 6.16 19.61
CA VAL A 128 -10.53 7.49 19.03
C VAL A 128 -11.35 8.34 19.99
N TYR A 129 -11.24 9.66 19.87
CA TYR A 129 -11.86 10.65 20.75
C TYR A 129 -12.78 11.57 19.98
N GLU A 130 -13.98 11.81 20.52
CA GLU A 130 -14.98 12.72 19.95
C GLU A 130 -14.45 14.17 19.95
N GLY A 131 -13.71 14.60 20.97
CA GLY A 131 -13.20 15.98 21.04
C GLY A 131 -12.24 16.32 19.90
N ALA A 132 -11.39 15.36 19.48
CA ALA A 132 -10.53 15.50 18.32
C ALA A 132 -11.35 15.50 17.02
N TYR A 133 -12.40 14.67 16.94
CA TYR A 133 -13.32 14.67 15.82
C TYR A 133 -14.03 16.02 15.66
N ASP A 134 -14.56 16.57 16.75
CA ASP A 134 -15.23 17.87 16.79
C ASP A 134 -14.28 19.00 16.38
N TYR A 135 -13.04 19.00 16.89
CA TYR A 135 -12.04 19.97 16.47
C TYR A 135 -11.80 19.92 14.95
N VAL A 136 -11.50 18.74 14.41
CA VAL A 136 -11.19 18.56 12.99
C VAL A 136 -12.39 18.90 12.09
N SER A 137 -13.60 18.57 12.53
CA SER A 137 -14.85 18.91 11.83
C SER A 137 -15.06 20.42 11.67
N ASN A 138 -14.52 21.23 12.59
CA ASN A 138 -14.64 22.68 12.58
C ASN A 138 -13.53 23.41 11.80
N ILE A 139 -12.53 22.69 11.29
CA ILE A 139 -11.43 23.31 10.53
C ILE A 139 -11.95 23.87 9.19
N LYS A 140 -11.50 25.07 8.82
CA LYS A 140 -11.83 25.64 7.51
C LYS A 140 -11.33 24.73 6.38
N ARG A 141 -12.23 24.36 5.47
CA ARG A 141 -11.94 23.51 4.30
C ARG A 141 -11.39 24.29 3.10
N SER A 142 -11.29 25.61 3.20
CA SER A 142 -10.66 26.48 2.20
C SER A 142 -9.25 26.89 2.61
N ILE A 143 -8.43 27.23 1.62
CA ILE A 143 -7.14 27.89 1.81
C ILE A 143 -7.34 29.37 1.49
N ASP A 144 -6.92 30.25 2.41
CA ASP A 144 -6.98 31.70 2.18
C ASP A 144 -5.85 32.13 1.26
N TYR A 145 -6.18 33.02 0.31
CA TYR A 145 -5.33 33.37 -0.81
C TYR A 145 -5.07 34.88 -0.87
N ASP A 146 -3.80 35.28 -1.01
CA ASP A 146 -3.34 36.68 -0.99
C ASP A 146 -3.22 37.34 -2.38
N GLY A 147 -3.55 36.62 -3.46
CA GLY A 147 -3.57 37.17 -4.82
C GLY A 147 -2.37 36.83 -5.71
N ASN A 148 -1.29 36.22 -5.20
CA ASN A 148 -0.08 35.92 -5.99
C ASN A 148 0.09 34.48 -6.53
N ASN A 149 -0.31 33.43 -5.79
CA ASN A 149 -0.36 32.00 -6.18
C ASN A 149 -1.70 31.26 -5.94
N THR A 150 -2.40 30.79 -6.98
CA THR A 150 -3.62 29.97 -6.81
C THR A 150 -3.30 28.60 -6.18
N PRO A 151 -3.96 28.19 -5.07
CA PRO A 151 -3.73 26.88 -4.47
C PRO A 151 -4.02 25.73 -5.44
N GLY A 152 -3.09 24.80 -5.56
CA GLY A 152 -3.24 23.56 -6.31
C GLY A 152 -3.96 22.48 -5.50
N ARG A 153 -4.34 21.38 -6.16
CA ARG A 153 -4.99 20.23 -5.52
C ARG A 153 -4.13 19.66 -4.39
N ILE A 154 -2.82 19.57 -4.61
CA ILE A 154 -1.84 19.11 -3.62
C ILE A 154 -1.87 19.95 -2.34
N ASP A 155 -2.11 21.26 -2.41
CA ASP A 155 -2.12 22.13 -1.23
C ASP A 155 -3.27 21.77 -0.28
N PHE A 156 -4.45 21.45 -0.83
CA PHE A 156 -5.58 20.96 -0.03
C PHE A 156 -5.31 19.60 0.59
N LYS A 157 -4.68 18.67 -0.17
CA LYS A 157 -4.28 17.35 0.35
C LYS A 157 -3.28 17.48 1.48
N LEU A 158 -2.22 18.28 1.29
CA LEU A 158 -1.20 18.50 2.30
C LEU A 158 -1.78 19.24 3.51
N LYS A 159 -2.70 20.19 3.34
CA LYS A 159 -3.40 20.83 4.46
C LYS A 159 -4.13 19.80 5.34
N ALA A 160 -4.86 18.87 4.74
CA ALA A 160 -5.59 17.85 5.47
C ALA A 160 -4.65 16.83 6.14
N ILE A 161 -3.66 16.33 5.40
CA ILE A 161 -2.70 15.33 5.89
C ILE A 161 -1.76 15.90 6.97
N ASN A 162 -1.41 17.19 6.90
CA ASN A 162 -0.49 17.86 7.83
C ASN A 162 -1.19 18.63 8.97
N GLU A 163 -2.50 18.47 9.12
CA GLU A 163 -3.21 19.12 10.22
C GLU A 163 -2.65 18.61 11.55
N GLU A 164 -2.16 19.55 12.36
CA GLU A 164 -1.24 19.26 13.46
C GLU A 164 -1.89 18.48 14.60
N ILE A 165 -3.13 18.83 14.97
CA ILE A 165 -3.83 18.20 16.07
C ILE A 165 -4.23 16.79 15.65
N GLN A 166 -4.89 16.64 14.51
CA GLN A 166 -5.18 15.34 13.90
C GLN A 166 -3.94 14.47 13.83
N LYS A 167 -2.80 15.01 13.37
CA LYS A 167 -1.56 14.23 13.25
C LYS A 167 -1.21 13.61 14.61
N ALA A 168 -1.23 14.39 15.69
CA ALA A 168 -0.95 13.87 17.03
C ALA A 168 -1.91 12.74 17.45
N PHE A 169 -3.18 12.78 17.03
CA PHE A 169 -4.17 11.74 17.30
C PHE A 169 -4.09 10.52 16.36
N LEU A 170 -3.52 10.66 15.15
CA LEU A 170 -3.33 9.55 14.21
C LEU A 170 -1.98 8.85 14.35
N MET A 171 -0.93 9.52 14.86
CA MET A 171 0.39 8.89 15.03
C MET A 171 0.37 7.59 15.85
N PRO A 172 -0.42 7.46 16.94
CA PRO A 172 -0.52 6.19 17.66
C PRO A 172 -1.00 5.02 16.79
N LEU A 173 -1.81 5.26 15.74
CA LEU A 173 -2.22 4.20 14.82
C LEU A 173 -1.04 3.69 13.98
N ALA A 174 -0.14 4.58 13.54
CA ALA A 174 1.08 4.17 12.85
C ALA A 174 1.96 3.29 13.76
N LEU A 175 2.07 3.63 15.05
CA LEU A 175 2.79 2.81 16.03
C LEU A 175 2.13 1.43 16.21
N GLU A 176 0.80 1.36 16.32
CA GLU A 176 0.09 0.08 16.44
C GLU A 176 0.31 -0.82 15.21
N ILE A 177 0.42 -0.25 14.01
CA ILE A 177 0.79 -0.99 12.79
C ILE A 177 2.23 -1.51 12.88
N GLN A 178 3.19 -0.65 13.27
CA GLN A 178 4.60 -1.06 13.40
C GLN A 178 4.80 -2.16 14.46
N LYS A 179 3.96 -2.18 15.50
CA LYS A 179 3.98 -3.23 16.52
C LYS A 179 3.57 -4.61 15.99
N GLN A 180 2.78 -4.69 14.91
CA GLN A 180 2.34 -5.97 14.36
C GLN A 180 3.46 -6.75 13.67
N THR A 181 4.45 -6.06 13.11
CA THR A 181 5.53 -6.66 12.33
C THR A 181 6.70 -5.70 12.14
N GLN A 182 7.91 -6.24 12.14
CA GLN A 182 9.13 -5.48 11.82
C GLN A 182 9.36 -5.34 10.31
N ASN A 183 8.67 -6.13 9.49
CA ASN A 183 8.82 -6.08 8.04
C ASN A 183 8.11 -4.84 7.49
N LYS A 184 8.87 -3.93 6.86
CA LYS A 184 8.34 -2.68 6.32
C LYS A 184 7.24 -2.89 5.29
N ASP A 185 7.41 -3.81 4.35
CA ASP A 185 6.39 -4.08 3.33
C ASP A 185 5.11 -4.66 3.97
N GLU A 186 5.23 -5.47 5.01
CA GLU A 186 4.06 -5.90 5.77
C GLU A 186 3.38 -4.74 6.52
N GLN A 187 4.14 -3.80 7.10
CA GLN A 187 3.56 -2.57 7.67
C GLN A 187 2.75 -1.79 6.62
N ALA A 188 3.28 -1.66 5.40
CA ALA A 188 2.55 -1.04 4.29
C ALA A 188 1.28 -1.83 3.93
N ARG A 189 1.36 -3.16 3.82
CA ARG A 189 0.19 -4.03 3.54
C ARG A 189 -0.89 -3.89 4.61
N ILE A 190 -0.50 -3.85 5.89
CA ILE A 190 -1.43 -3.65 7.00
C ILE A 190 -2.11 -2.28 6.88
N ALA A 191 -1.35 -1.20 6.67
CA ALA A 191 -1.91 0.14 6.50
C ALA A 191 -2.89 0.22 5.31
N VAL A 192 -2.52 -0.38 4.18
CA VAL A 192 -3.37 -0.49 3.00
C VAL A 192 -4.65 -1.24 3.33
N SER A 193 -4.54 -2.42 3.94
CA SER A 193 -5.69 -3.27 4.23
C SER A 193 -6.62 -2.68 5.30
N ILE A 194 -6.10 -2.01 6.33
CA ILE A 194 -6.92 -1.28 7.31
C ILE A 194 -7.78 -0.25 6.60
N VAL A 195 -7.19 0.57 5.72
CA VAL A 195 -7.95 1.62 5.04
C VAL A 195 -8.90 1.03 4.00
N GLN A 196 -8.51 0.00 3.24
CA GLN A 196 -9.42 -0.70 2.32
C GLN A 196 -10.62 -1.33 3.04
N SER A 197 -10.42 -1.82 4.28
CA SER A 197 -11.47 -2.43 5.09
C SER A 197 -12.47 -1.43 5.67
N ILE A 198 -12.16 -0.13 5.67
CA ILE A 198 -13.14 0.92 6.03
C ILE A 198 -14.24 0.93 4.97
N PRO A 199 -15.53 0.81 5.32
CA PRO A 199 -16.61 0.87 4.35
C PRO A 199 -16.57 2.10 3.44
N TYR A 200 -16.84 1.89 2.14
CA TYR A 200 -17.11 2.98 1.23
C TYR A 200 -18.49 3.57 1.53
N GLY A 201 -18.60 4.89 1.56
CA GLY A 201 -19.86 5.55 1.92
C GLY A 201 -20.06 6.90 1.26
N ARG A 202 -21.23 7.52 1.50
CA ARG A 202 -21.54 8.83 0.92
C ARG A 202 -20.67 9.94 1.54
N ALA A 203 -20.25 10.89 0.70
CA ALA A 203 -19.50 12.09 1.06
C ALA A 203 -20.38 13.07 1.87
N ASN A 204 -20.60 12.77 3.14
CA ASN A 204 -21.53 13.51 3.99
C ASN A 204 -20.87 13.82 5.34
N GLY A 205 -19.73 14.51 5.32
CA GLY A 205 -19.59 15.57 6.32
C GLY A 205 -20.71 16.57 6.07
N GLU A 206 -21.77 16.55 6.87
CA GLU A 206 -22.89 17.50 6.74
C GLU A 206 -22.75 18.57 7.82
N THR A 207 -22.27 19.75 7.45
CA THR A 207 -22.45 20.93 8.30
C THR A 207 -23.82 21.54 8.00
N ARG A 208 -24.66 21.66 9.04
CA ARG A 208 -25.92 22.40 8.96
C ARG A 208 -25.63 23.90 8.97
N ILE A 209 -25.78 24.56 7.83
CA ILE A 209 -25.83 26.02 7.79
C ILE A 209 -27.30 26.43 7.98
N THR A 210 -27.57 27.11 9.08
CA THR A 210 -28.84 27.78 9.46
C THR A 210 -30.06 27.41 8.61
N GLY A 211 -30.84 26.44 9.11
CA GLY A 211 -32.27 26.33 8.83
C GLY A 211 -32.72 25.59 7.57
N LYS A 212 -31.87 25.32 6.55
CA LYS A 212 -32.31 24.51 5.37
C LYS A 212 -31.23 24.01 4.39
N SER A 213 -29.94 24.26 4.61
CA SER A 213 -28.88 23.85 3.67
C SER A 213 -27.79 23.06 4.37
N SER A 214 -27.57 21.82 3.92
CA SER A 214 -26.37 21.05 4.23
C SER A 214 -25.32 21.35 3.14
N VAL A 215 -24.10 21.68 3.56
CA VAL A 215 -22.96 21.71 2.65
C VAL A 215 -22.18 20.42 2.89
N SER A 216 -22.07 19.61 1.84
CA SER A 216 -21.19 18.43 1.84
C SER A 216 -19.74 18.89 1.81
N TYR A 217 -18.92 18.35 2.71
CA TYR A 217 -17.48 18.59 2.75
C TYR A 217 -16.70 17.26 2.77
N SER A 218 -15.46 17.31 2.28
CA SER A 218 -14.52 16.19 2.35
C SER A 218 -14.00 16.03 3.77
N ARG A 219 -14.20 14.84 4.35
CA ARG A 219 -13.66 14.47 5.65
C ARG A 219 -12.14 14.52 5.64
N TYR A 220 -11.59 14.94 6.77
CA TYR A 220 -10.17 14.81 7.07
C TYR A 220 -9.85 13.37 7.50
N PRO A 221 -8.58 12.93 7.39
CA PRO A 221 -8.16 11.58 7.77
C PRO A 221 -8.69 11.07 9.13
N TYR A 222 -8.71 11.91 10.17
CA TYR A 222 -9.21 11.51 11.49
C TYR A 222 -10.74 11.33 11.51
N GLU A 223 -11.48 12.14 10.76
CA GLU A 223 -12.94 11.97 10.63
C GLU A 223 -13.30 10.66 9.92
N VAL A 224 -12.49 10.24 8.94
CA VAL A 224 -12.64 8.94 8.25
C VAL A 224 -12.44 7.79 9.23
N LEU A 225 -11.38 7.87 10.04
CA LEU A 225 -11.09 6.85 11.06
C LEU A 225 -12.17 6.82 12.15
N TYR A 226 -12.59 7.98 12.67
CA TYR A 226 -13.56 8.09 13.75
C TYR A 226 -14.96 7.57 13.36
N ASN A 227 -15.42 7.94 12.16
CA ASN A 227 -16.72 7.52 11.64
C ASN A 227 -16.70 6.13 10.99
N GLU A 228 -15.51 5.56 10.76
CA GLU A 228 -15.33 4.26 10.10
C GLU A 228 -16.00 4.23 8.71
N ILE A 229 -15.88 5.32 7.94
CA ILE A 229 -16.49 5.46 6.61
C ILE A 229 -15.80 6.56 5.80
N GLY A 230 -15.70 6.39 4.47
CA GLY A 230 -15.25 7.47 3.59
C GLY A 230 -15.42 7.18 2.09
N ILE A 231 -15.22 8.19 1.25
CA ILE A 231 -15.07 8.03 -0.21
C ILE A 231 -13.60 7.87 -0.62
N CYS A 232 -13.34 7.59 -1.91
CA CYS A 232 -11.99 7.33 -2.44
C CYS A 232 -10.96 8.42 -2.07
N GLY A 233 -11.31 9.71 -2.21
CA GLY A 233 -10.40 10.80 -1.86
C GLY A 233 -10.12 10.93 -0.36
N GLU A 234 -11.16 10.81 0.48
CA GLU A 234 -11.04 10.86 1.94
C GLU A 234 -10.16 9.71 2.47
N LYS A 235 -10.40 8.50 1.95
CA LYS A 235 -9.63 7.30 2.29
C LYS A 235 -8.19 7.38 1.74
N SER A 236 -7.99 7.97 0.57
CA SER A 236 -6.65 8.20 0.01
C SER A 236 -5.81 9.13 0.87
N GLU A 237 -6.39 10.16 1.49
CA GLU A 237 -5.68 11.02 2.43
C GLU A 237 -5.27 10.28 3.72
N LEU A 238 -6.16 9.46 4.29
CA LEU A 238 -5.83 8.64 5.46
C LEU A 238 -4.75 7.60 5.16
N MET A 239 -4.88 6.86 4.05
CA MET A 239 -3.87 5.89 3.64
C MET A 239 -2.53 6.59 3.35
N SER A 240 -2.56 7.75 2.70
CA SER A 240 -1.35 8.52 2.42
C SER A 240 -0.64 9.00 3.69
N PHE A 241 -1.42 9.43 4.69
CA PHE A 241 -0.91 9.76 6.02
C PHE A 241 -0.18 8.54 6.61
N LEU A 242 -0.85 7.40 6.73
CA LEU A 242 -0.28 6.21 7.37
C LEU A 242 1.00 5.74 6.67
N LEU A 243 0.99 5.63 5.34
CA LEU A 243 2.16 5.20 4.58
C LEU A 243 3.34 6.16 4.74
N ARG A 244 3.08 7.47 4.71
CA ARG A 244 4.13 8.47 4.93
C ARG A 244 4.73 8.36 6.32
N GLU A 245 3.91 8.25 7.37
CA GLU A 245 4.41 8.16 8.75
C GLU A 245 5.07 6.80 9.04
N LEU A 246 4.74 5.74 8.29
CA LEU A 246 5.48 4.47 8.29
C LEU A 246 6.84 4.54 7.57
N GLY A 247 7.08 5.65 6.86
CA GLY A 247 8.34 6.00 6.20
C GLY A 247 8.34 5.85 4.68
N PHE A 248 7.23 5.45 4.06
CA PHE A 248 7.18 5.18 2.62
C PHE A 248 7.15 6.46 1.78
N GLY A 249 7.68 6.34 0.56
CA GLY A 249 7.40 7.27 -0.50
C GLY A 249 5.95 7.10 -0.94
N THR A 250 5.19 8.18 -0.89
CA THR A 250 3.75 8.16 -1.07
C THR A 250 3.34 9.25 -2.05
N ALA A 251 2.35 8.94 -2.88
CA ALA A 251 1.68 9.90 -3.76
C ALA A 251 0.17 9.68 -3.71
N ILE A 252 -0.60 10.68 -4.13
CA ILE A 252 -2.00 10.51 -4.51
C ILE A 252 -2.07 10.59 -6.02
N PHE A 253 -2.74 9.63 -6.64
CA PHE A 253 -3.08 9.68 -8.05
C PHE A 253 -4.46 10.31 -8.22
N TYR A 254 -4.56 11.27 -9.14
CA TYR A 254 -5.84 11.83 -9.55
C TYR A 254 -6.11 11.57 -11.03
N ASN A 255 -7.16 10.82 -11.30
CA ASN A 255 -7.64 10.50 -12.65
C ASN A 255 -8.83 11.39 -12.98
N SER A 256 -8.56 12.53 -13.62
CA SER A 256 -9.57 13.58 -13.80
C SER A 256 -10.75 13.18 -14.69
N GLN A 257 -10.57 12.23 -15.62
CA GLN A 257 -11.66 11.79 -16.51
C GLN A 257 -12.68 10.93 -15.78
N GLU A 258 -12.22 10.06 -14.89
CA GLU A 258 -13.04 9.19 -14.06
C GLU A 258 -13.40 9.84 -12.71
N ASN A 259 -12.84 11.02 -12.42
CA ASN A 259 -12.93 11.71 -11.13
C ASN A 259 -12.61 10.78 -9.95
N HIS A 260 -11.51 10.04 -10.08
CA HIS A 260 -11.10 9.03 -9.12
C HIS A 260 -9.78 9.41 -8.46
N GLU A 261 -9.69 9.16 -7.15
CA GLU A 261 -8.45 9.29 -6.38
C GLU A 261 -8.03 7.93 -5.84
N SER A 262 -6.75 7.62 -5.99
CA SER A 262 -6.11 6.44 -5.43
C SER A 262 -4.74 6.80 -4.87
N VAL A 263 -4.07 5.82 -4.25
CA VAL A 263 -2.77 6.05 -3.60
C VAL A 263 -1.65 5.41 -4.41
N GLY A 264 -0.51 6.07 -4.43
CA GLY A 264 0.75 5.55 -4.94
C GLY A 264 1.69 5.22 -3.78
N ILE A 265 2.22 4.00 -3.76
CA ILE A 265 3.34 3.62 -2.88
C ILE A 265 4.58 3.45 -3.75
N LYS A 266 5.68 4.09 -3.38
CA LYS A 266 6.92 4.02 -4.15
C LYS A 266 7.35 2.56 -4.29
N CYS A 267 7.65 2.14 -5.51
CA CYS A 267 8.03 0.78 -5.82
C CYS A 267 8.97 0.77 -7.05
N PRO A 268 9.62 -0.36 -7.36
CA PRO A 268 10.51 -0.46 -8.51
C PRO A 268 9.83 0.00 -9.80
N GLU A 269 10.55 0.76 -10.64
CA GLU A 269 9.96 1.38 -11.83
C GLU A 269 9.31 0.37 -12.78
N SER A 270 9.87 -0.84 -12.88
CA SER A 270 9.34 -1.96 -13.68
C SER A 270 7.98 -2.48 -13.20
N GLU A 271 7.64 -2.25 -11.94
CA GLU A 271 6.39 -2.66 -11.30
C GLU A 271 5.44 -1.46 -11.08
N SER A 272 5.94 -0.24 -11.28
CA SER A 272 5.19 0.99 -11.09
C SER A 272 4.11 1.23 -12.16
N TRP A 273 3.03 1.91 -11.75
CA TRP A 273 1.94 2.22 -12.66
C TRP A 273 2.40 3.24 -13.71
N GLN A 274 2.44 2.83 -14.98
CA GLN A 274 2.83 3.67 -16.12
C GLN A 274 4.21 4.35 -15.96
N GLY A 275 5.16 3.73 -15.26
CA GLY A 275 6.50 4.30 -15.06
C GLY A 275 6.51 5.53 -14.16
N THR A 276 5.50 5.70 -13.30
CA THR A 276 5.43 6.83 -12.36
C THR A 276 6.44 6.72 -11.21
N GLY A 277 7.02 5.53 -11.00
CA GLY A 277 7.82 5.21 -9.81
C GLY A 277 6.98 4.86 -8.57
N TYR A 278 5.65 4.76 -8.74
CA TYR A 278 4.70 4.40 -7.68
C TYR A 278 3.75 3.29 -8.16
N CYS A 279 3.52 2.29 -7.31
CA CYS A 279 2.55 1.23 -7.51
C CYS A 279 1.16 1.74 -7.15
N PHE A 280 0.17 1.40 -7.97
CA PHE A 280 -1.23 1.78 -7.77
C PHE A 280 -1.84 1.05 -6.57
N VAL A 281 -2.54 1.76 -5.70
CA VAL A 281 -3.29 1.19 -4.58
C VAL A 281 -4.69 1.77 -4.57
N GLU A 282 -5.67 0.91 -4.81
CA GLU A 282 -7.07 1.28 -4.71
C GLU A 282 -7.49 1.40 -3.25
N THR A 283 -8.36 2.37 -2.97
CA THR A 283 -8.83 2.66 -1.61
C THR A 283 -10.29 2.27 -1.38
N SER A 284 -11.10 2.16 -2.43
CA SER A 284 -12.56 1.98 -2.36
C SER A 284 -13.01 0.61 -1.86
N GLY A 285 -12.10 -0.36 -1.80
CA GLY A 285 -12.34 -1.70 -1.27
C GLY A 285 -11.08 -2.55 -1.33
N ASN A 286 -11.17 -3.81 -0.91
CA ASN A 286 -10.01 -4.70 -0.91
C ASN A 286 -9.52 -4.95 -2.34
N SER A 287 -8.23 -4.77 -2.54
CA SER A 287 -7.58 -4.97 -3.83
C SER A 287 -6.10 -5.27 -3.66
N ILE A 288 -5.48 -5.79 -4.72
CA ILE A 288 -4.04 -6.05 -4.73
C ILE A 288 -3.31 -4.75 -5.05
N ILE A 289 -2.20 -4.48 -4.35
CA ILE A 289 -1.25 -3.44 -4.77
C ILE A 289 -0.84 -3.73 -6.23
N SER A 290 -0.88 -2.70 -7.07
CA SER A 290 -0.66 -2.74 -8.53
C SER A 290 -1.81 -3.31 -9.36
N ASP A 291 -2.97 -3.64 -8.78
CA ASP A 291 -4.14 -4.06 -9.56
C ASP A 291 -4.86 -2.87 -10.17
N ILE A 292 -4.51 -2.56 -11.43
CA ILE A 292 -5.14 -1.52 -12.25
C ILE A 292 -6.30 -2.05 -13.10
N SER A 293 -6.59 -3.35 -13.01
CA SER A 293 -7.59 -4.03 -13.85
C SER A 293 -9.02 -3.97 -13.27
N LEU A 294 -9.18 -3.25 -12.17
CA LEU A 294 -10.43 -3.09 -11.43
C LEU A 294 -11.53 -2.44 -12.27
N THR A 295 -12.77 -2.81 -11.95
CA THR A 295 -13.98 -2.25 -12.53
C THR A 295 -14.79 -1.61 -11.41
N TYR A 296 -15.19 -0.37 -11.63
CA TYR A 296 -15.94 0.44 -10.67
C TYR A 296 -17.43 0.42 -11.02
N SER A 297 -18.27 0.91 -10.11
CA SER A 297 -19.70 1.13 -10.35
C SER A 297 -19.99 1.69 -11.73
N GLY A 298 -20.97 1.10 -12.41
CA GLY A 298 -21.32 1.49 -13.78
C GLY A 298 -20.33 0.98 -14.83
N GLU A 299 -19.55 -0.07 -14.53
CA GLU A 299 -18.58 -0.71 -15.43
C GLU A 299 -17.45 0.23 -15.89
N VAL A 300 -17.17 1.27 -15.10
CA VAL A 300 -16.11 2.24 -15.39
C VAL A 300 -14.76 1.56 -15.14
N LYS A 301 -13.80 1.80 -16.04
CA LYS A 301 -12.40 1.42 -15.88
C LYS A 301 -11.56 2.68 -15.96
N ILE A 302 -10.56 2.80 -15.09
CA ILE A 302 -9.61 3.91 -15.14
C ILE A 302 -8.70 3.69 -16.34
N LYS A 303 -8.75 4.63 -17.30
CA LYS A 303 -7.92 4.61 -18.51
C LYS A 303 -7.07 5.85 -18.65
N SER A 304 -7.47 6.95 -18.02
CA SER A 304 -6.71 8.19 -18.06
C SER A 304 -5.33 8.06 -17.41
N LYS A 305 -4.38 8.86 -17.89
CA LYS A 305 -3.08 9.02 -17.21
C LYS A 305 -3.32 9.81 -15.91
N PRO A 306 -2.83 9.36 -14.76
CA PRO A 306 -3.01 10.07 -13.50
C PRO A 306 -2.15 11.33 -13.44
N GLU A 307 -2.67 12.37 -12.79
CA GLU A 307 -1.86 13.40 -12.15
C GLU A 307 -1.24 12.80 -10.88
N VAL A 308 0.09 12.93 -10.72
CA VAL A 308 0.82 12.39 -9.56
C VAL A 308 1.08 13.50 -8.55
N LEU A 309 0.32 13.49 -7.46
CA LEU A 309 0.45 14.43 -6.35
C LEU A 309 1.41 13.83 -5.31
N MET A 310 2.70 14.15 -5.40
CA MET A 310 3.71 13.61 -4.48
C MET A 310 3.47 14.08 -3.04
N ILE A 311 3.31 13.15 -2.11
CA ILE A 311 3.12 13.41 -0.67
C ILE A 311 4.44 13.25 0.09
N SER A 312 5.25 12.25 -0.26
CA SER A 312 6.56 11.99 0.35
C SER A 312 7.47 11.19 -0.60
N THR A 313 8.78 11.32 -0.43
CA THR A 313 9.78 10.65 -1.28
C THR A 313 10.29 9.30 -0.76
N GLY A 314 9.99 8.98 0.51
CA GLY A 314 10.62 8.00 1.41
C GLY A 314 10.98 6.60 0.88
N LEU A 315 10.74 5.58 1.70
CA LEU A 315 11.08 4.19 1.42
C LEU A 315 10.32 3.67 0.21
N GLU A 316 10.96 2.77 -0.53
CA GLU A 316 10.39 2.01 -1.63
C GLU A 316 10.00 0.63 -1.11
N LEU A 317 8.91 0.05 -1.63
CA LEU A 317 8.60 -1.36 -1.42
C LEU A 317 9.71 -2.24 -2.00
N SER A 318 9.90 -3.44 -1.44
CA SER A 318 10.96 -4.35 -1.91
C SER A 318 10.80 -4.76 -3.39
N ASP A 319 11.91 -5.15 -4.01
CA ASP A 319 11.93 -5.70 -5.36
C ASP A 319 11.13 -7.03 -5.47
N ASN A 320 10.68 -7.36 -6.69
CA ASN A 320 9.98 -8.61 -7.02
C ASN A 320 8.63 -8.79 -6.30
N LEU A 321 7.79 -7.75 -6.26
CA LEU A 321 6.55 -7.76 -5.50
C LEU A 321 5.64 -8.94 -5.91
N GLY A 322 5.29 -9.75 -4.91
CA GLY A 322 4.32 -10.83 -5.08
C GLY A 322 2.96 -10.27 -5.52
N GLU A 323 2.58 -9.12 -4.98
CA GLU A 323 1.39 -8.36 -5.34
C GLU A 323 1.35 -8.00 -6.83
N TYR A 324 2.46 -7.54 -7.41
CA TYR A 324 2.51 -7.21 -8.83
C TYR A 324 2.25 -8.43 -9.72
N LYS A 325 2.84 -9.58 -9.34
CA LYS A 325 2.63 -10.85 -10.06
C LYS A 325 1.20 -11.36 -9.90
N ASP A 326 0.67 -11.35 -8.68
CA ASP A 326 -0.70 -11.78 -8.38
C ASP A 326 -1.73 -10.86 -9.04
N ALA A 327 -1.51 -9.54 -9.08
CA ALA A 327 -2.36 -8.57 -9.78
C ALA A 327 -2.40 -8.83 -11.28
N LYS A 328 -1.23 -9.08 -11.90
CA LYS A 328 -1.15 -9.42 -13.32
C LYS A 328 -1.90 -10.72 -13.63
N GLU A 329 -1.67 -11.76 -12.82
CA GLU A 329 -2.33 -13.05 -12.99
C GLU A 329 -3.84 -12.93 -12.79
N LEU A 330 -4.29 -12.17 -11.79
CA LEU A 330 -5.71 -11.92 -11.55
C LEU A 330 -6.35 -11.18 -12.73
N SER A 331 -5.66 -10.21 -13.33
CA SER A 331 -6.10 -9.52 -14.55
C SER A 331 -6.28 -10.50 -15.72
N GLU A 332 -5.33 -11.42 -15.93
CA GLU A 332 -5.41 -12.42 -16.99
C GLU A 332 -6.59 -13.39 -16.77
N LEU A 333 -6.84 -13.78 -15.52
CA LEU A 333 -7.98 -14.61 -15.15
C LEU A 333 -9.32 -13.88 -15.38
N ARG A 334 -9.41 -12.61 -15.03
CA ARG A 334 -10.59 -11.77 -15.33
C ARG A 334 -10.84 -11.66 -16.83
N ASP A 335 -9.80 -11.49 -17.64
CA ASP A 335 -9.91 -11.46 -19.10
C ASP A 335 -10.39 -12.80 -19.68
N LYS A 336 -9.95 -13.93 -19.13
CA LYS A 336 -10.46 -15.25 -19.51
C LYS A 336 -11.95 -15.39 -19.19
N ILE A 337 -12.39 -14.94 -18.02
CA ILE A 337 -13.82 -14.91 -17.64
C ILE A 337 -14.60 -14.06 -18.65
N ALA A 338 -14.13 -12.83 -18.93
CA ALA A 338 -14.81 -11.92 -19.85
C ALA A 338 -14.94 -12.48 -21.29
N LYS A 339 -13.94 -13.24 -21.75
CA LYS A 339 -13.94 -13.84 -23.10
C LYS A 339 -14.72 -15.14 -23.21
N ASN A 340 -14.59 -16.02 -22.21
CA ASN A 340 -15.05 -17.41 -22.29
C ASN A 340 -16.26 -17.72 -21.40
N GLY A 341 -16.62 -16.80 -20.50
CA GLY A 341 -17.70 -16.97 -19.51
C GLY A 341 -17.39 -17.94 -18.37
N LYS A 342 -16.27 -18.66 -18.42
CA LYS A 342 -15.83 -19.61 -17.38
C LYS A 342 -14.32 -19.80 -17.37
N LEU A 343 -13.81 -20.21 -16.22
CA LEU A 343 -12.41 -20.60 -16.03
C LEU A 343 -12.26 -22.12 -16.10
N SER A 344 -11.03 -22.59 -16.31
CA SER A 344 -10.69 -24.00 -16.09
C SER A 344 -10.66 -24.31 -14.59
N TYR A 345 -10.79 -25.57 -14.17
CA TYR A 345 -10.73 -25.92 -12.74
C TYR A 345 -9.46 -25.40 -12.03
N LEU A 346 -8.30 -25.46 -12.71
CA LEU A 346 -7.05 -24.95 -12.17
C LEU A 346 -7.05 -23.42 -12.07
N ASP A 347 -7.58 -22.74 -13.09
CA ASP A 347 -7.72 -21.28 -13.10
C ASP A 347 -8.73 -20.82 -12.02
N GLU A 348 -9.83 -21.54 -11.80
CA GLU A 348 -10.82 -21.24 -10.75
C GLU A 348 -10.21 -21.36 -9.35
N LYS A 349 -9.44 -22.42 -9.12
CA LYS A 349 -8.71 -22.61 -7.86
C LYS A 349 -7.75 -21.45 -7.63
N ARG A 350 -6.93 -21.13 -8.64
CA ARG A 350 -5.93 -20.06 -8.54
C ARG A 350 -6.56 -18.69 -8.35
N TYR A 351 -7.64 -18.40 -9.07
CA TYR A 351 -8.47 -17.20 -8.89
C TYR A 351 -8.97 -17.08 -7.45
N SER A 352 -9.51 -18.16 -6.90
CA SER A 352 -10.00 -18.20 -5.52
C SER A 352 -8.88 -18.02 -4.50
N ASP A 353 -7.72 -18.65 -4.72
CA ASP A 353 -6.55 -18.55 -3.84
C ASP A 353 -6.02 -17.11 -3.78
N ILE A 354 -5.89 -16.44 -4.94
CA ILE A 354 -5.47 -15.03 -5.00
C ILE A 354 -6.50 -14.14 -4.28
N LYS A 355 -7.79 -14.29 -4.58
CA LYS A 355 -8.83 -13.50 -3.92
C LYS A 355 -8.83 -13.68 -2.41
N ALA A 356 -8.70 -14.91 -1.92
CA ALA A 356 -8.63 -15.21 -0.50
C ALA A 356 -7.41 -14.56 0.17
N LYS A 357 -6.25 -14.58 -0.49
CA LYS A 357 -5.00 -13.96 0.01
C LYS A 357 -5.16 -12.45 0.28
N TYR A 358 -5.95 -11.76 -0.54
CA TYR A 358 -6.13 -10.30 -0.46
C TYR A 358 -7.50 -9.87 0.06
N GLY A 359 -8.36 -10.82 0.47
CA GLY A 359 -9.68 -10.51 1.00
C GLY A 359 -10.68 -9.96 -0.02
N ILE A 360 -10.46 -10.24 -1.31
CA ILE A 360 -11.31 -9.73 -2.39
C ILE A 360 -12.60 -10.57 -2.45
N THR A 361 -13.74 -9.91 -2.33
CA THR A 361 -15.08 -10.51 -2.38
C THR A 361 -15.68 -10.41 -3.78
N GLU A 362 -16.85 -11.02 -4.03
CA GLU A 362 -17.54 -10.93 -5.32
C GLU A 362 -18.32 -9.61 -5.49
N GLU A 363 -18.69 -8.95 -4.38
CA GLU A 363 -19.41 -7.66 -4.39
C GLU A 363 -18.48 -6.47 -4.69
N GLU A 364 -17.18 -6.62 -4.45
CA GLU A 364 -16.14 -5.61 -4.74
C GLU A 364 -15.80 -5.49 -6.24
N TYR A 365 -16.45 -6.26 -7.13
CA TYR A 365 -16.30 -6.13 -8.59
C TYR A 365 -17.02 -4.93 -9.20
N SER A 366 -17.80 -4.22 -8.39
CA SER A 366 -18.28 -2.88 -8.67
C SER A 366 -17.94 -2.01 -7.47
N LEU A 367 -16.67 -1.58 -7.39
CA LEU A 367 -16.25 -0.61 -6.37
C LEU A 367 -17.16 0.63 -6.46
N SER A 368 -17.87 0.90 -5.37
CA SER A 368 -19.13 1.64 -5.36
C SER A 368 -19.05 3.08 -5.83
#